data_AF-A0A1Z8JM28-F1
#
_entry.id   AF-A0A1Z8JM28-F1
#
_cell.length_a   1.000
_cell.length_b   1.000
_cell.length_c   1.000
_cell.angle_alpha   90.00
_cell.angle_beta   90.00
_cell.angle_gamma   90.00
#
_symmetry.space_group_name_H-M   'P 1'
#
loop_
_entity.id
_entity.type
_entity.pdbx_description
1 polymer ?
#
loop_
_entity_poly.entity_id
_entity_poly.type
_entity_poly.pdbx_seq_one_letter_code
_entity_poly.pdbx_strand_id
1 'polypeptide(L)'
;MSDKSSKANFGTFIDLVNNLKARTNFKYDFQKEIYGDFYKIVGSWKTEILQKTKVIIANDNLVRLDGCAHSSSIQNLVMLFQGYIKLLESFKWQDGQQSAELNIQLYKSMMSSVKFYHSSMLKKMYELIKSDNTNERTDYFVCLNNIQQLFDYLESLESKKEVLQISEYLNRLGQVKNKSSTKYVSILIKNAENIEDSKGSPISTKVRLSGLVNDETRVIVKDYNPDWMEEFNIVTELKGTANVKIEIINTETGNLYKAIEYKVQLGSETSFRQQNERLSLKSKSGTLNICVNVEFEKNDPLFYIINCKNEVGNSLKRTISYFVERYSLEFKSIFTIPYLQQSIIDNPVRAENNYKKLQDPHIDSIVGNFKSI
;
A
#
# COMPACT_ATOMS: atom_id res chain seq x y z
N MET A 1 4.06 24.60 -46.90
CA MET A 1 3.23 23.38 -46.88
C MET A 1 3.66 22.52 -45.69
N SER A 2 2.89 22.54 -44.62
CA SER A 2 2.77 21.42 -43.68
C SER A 2 1.39 21.56 -43.07
N ASP A 3 0.52 20.68 -43.53
CA ASP A 3 -0.90 20.65 -43.26
C ASP A 3 -1.15 20.65 -41.74
N LYS A 4 -1.72 21.73 -41.19
CA LYS A 4 -2.33 21.72 -39.87
C LYS A 4 -3.64 20.96 -40.02
N SER A 5 -3.54 19.64 -40.17
CA SER A 5 -4.72 18.79 -40.06
C SER A 5 -5.32 19.07 -38.69
N SER A 6 -6.51 19.66 -38.70
CA SER A 6 -7.36 19.77 -37.54
C SER A 6 -7.64 18.35 -37.08
N LYS A 7 -6.80 17.81 -36.18
CA LYS A 7 -7.15 16.64 -35.38
C LYS A 7 -8.30 17.07 -34.49
N ALA A 8 -9.51 17.07 -35.04
CA ALA A 8 -10.73 17.07 -34.25
C ALA A 8 -10.53 15.96 -33.23
N ASN A 9 -10.38 16.33 -31.96
CA ASN A 9 -10.22 15.33 -30.92
C ASN A 9 -11.57 14.59 -30.85
N PHE A 10 -11.55 13.29 -30.64
CA PHE A 10 -12.76 12.46 -30.68
C PHE A 10 -13.79 12.84 -29.60
N GLY A 11 -13.35 13.43 -28.48
CA GLY A 11 -14.22 14.10 -27.51
C GLY A 11 -14.94 15.32 -28.11
N THR A 12 -14.34 16.05 -29.04
CA THR A 12 -15.03 17.09 -29.83
C THR A 12 -16.13 16.50 -30.70
N PHE A 13 -15.92 15.32 -31.30
CA PHE A 13 -16.95 14.62 -32.07
C PHE A 13 -18.10 14.16 -31.16
N ILE A 14 -17.80 13.57 -30.00
CA ILE A 14 -18.82 13.14 -29.04
C ILE A 14 -19.59 14.32 -28.46
N ASP A 15 -18.92 15.43 -28.14
CA ASP A 15 -19.59 16.67 -27.74
C ASP A 15 -20.53 17.19 -28.82
N LEU A 16 -20.11 17.14 -30.09
CA LEU A 16 -20.93 17.60 -31.22
C LEU A 16 -22.16 16.70 -31.41
N VAL A 17 -22.00 15.39 -31.29
CA VAL A 17 -23.10 14.40 -31.34
C VAL A 17 -24.05 14.56 -30.15
N ASN A 18 -23.53 14.76 -28.94
CA ASN A 18 -24.35 14.98 -27.74
C ASN A 18 -25.12 16.31 -27.83
N ASN A 19 -24.48 17.38 -28.33
CA ASN A 19 -25.14 18.66 -28.57
C ASN A 19 -26.22 18.58 -29.65
N LEU A 20 -26.02 17.77 -30.70
CA LEU A 20 -27.03 17.47 -31.71
C LEU A 20 -28.22 16.71 -31.09
N LYS A 21 -27.97 15.66 -30.30
CA LYS A 21 -29.03 14.90 -29.59
C LYS A 21 -29.84 15.79 -28.63
N ALA A 22 -29.21 16.74 -27.96
CA ALA A 22 -29.92 17.69 -27.08
C ALA A 22 -30.82 18.68 -27.84
N ARG A 23 -30.50 18.98 -29.10
CA ARG A 23 -31.22 19.96 -29.94
C ARG A 23 -32.23 19.32 -30.89
N THR A 24 -32.18 18.01 -31.08
CA THR A 24 -33.06 17.27 -31.99
C THR A 24 -33.49 15.96 -31.38
N ASN A 25 -34.79 15.65 -31.47
CA ASN A 25 -35.38 14.45 -30.89
C ASN A 25 -35.05 13.22 -31.76
N PHE A 26 -33.80 12.76 -31.69
CA PHE A 26 -33.37 11.56 -32.36
C PHE A 26 -34.08 10.34 -31.75
N LYS A 27 -34.85 9.61 -32.56
CA LYS A 27 -35.42 8.29 -32.17
C LYS A 27 -34.34 7.21 -31.97
N TYR A 28 -33.09 7.50 -32.33
CA TYR A 28 -31.97 6.58 -32.35
C TYR A 28 -30.98 6.92 -31.25
N ASP A 29 -30.65 5.94 -30.41
CA ASP A 29 -29.68 6.14 -29.33
C ASP A 29 -28.27 5.76 -29.80
N PHE A 30 -27.60 6.73 -30.44
CA PHE A 30 -26.27 6.54 -31.02
C PHE A 30 -25.22 6.02 -30.01
N GLN A 31 -25.29 6.43 -28.73
CA GLN A 31 -24.35 5.97 -27.71
C GLN A 31 -24.46 4.45 -27.49
N LYS A 32 -25.68 3.91 -27.51
CA LYS A 32 -25.93 2.47 -27.34
C LYS A 32 -25.29 1.63 -28.45
N GLU A 33 -25.26 2.17 -29.67
CA GLU A 33 -24.80 1.45 -30.87
C GLU A 33 -23.27 1.42 -30.96
N ILE A 34 -22.61 2.51 -30.56
CA ILE A 34 -21.15 2.59 -30.51
C ILE A 34 -20.57 2.04 -29.18
N TYR A 35 -21.41 1.71 -28.20
CA TYR A 35 -20.99 1.30 -26.85
C TYR A 35 -19.99 0.14 -26.87
N GLY A 36 -20.26 -0.89 -27.69
CA GLY A 36 -19.40 -2.07 -27.77
C GLY A 36 -17.96 -1.74 -28.18
N ASP A 37 -17.77 -0.75 -29.04
CA ASP A 37 -16.45 -0.31 -29.47
C ASP A 37 -15.78 0.58 -28.42
N PHE A 38 -16.53 1.46 -27.77
CA PHE A 38 -16.02 2.24 -26.63
C PHE A 38 -15.58 1.37 -25.46
N TYR A 39 -16.37 0.34 -25.14
CA TYR A 39 -16.03 -0.61 -24.10
C TYR A 39 -14.69 -1.32 -24.40
N LYS A 40 -14.44 -1.68 -25.67
CA LYS A 40 -13.15 -2.22 -26.11
C LYS A 40 -12.02 -1.19 -26.03
N ILE A 41 -12.27 0.06 -26.43
CA ILE A 41 -11.28 1.15 -26.34
C ILE A 41 -10.87 1.37 -24.89
N VAL A 42 -11.82 1.52 -23.97
CA VAL A 42 -11.54 1.70 -22.53
C VAL A 42 -10.84 0.45 -21.97
N GLY A 43 -11.24 -0.75 -22.40
CA GLY A 43 -10.53 -1.98 -22.03
C GLY A 43 -9.08 -2.02 -22.52
N SER A 44 -8.78 -1.44 -23.69
CA SER A 44 -7.41 -1.37 -24.23
C SER A 44 -6.50 -0.44 -23.40
N TRP A 45 -7.07 0.55 -22.70
CA TRP A 45 -6.32 1.45 -21.82
C TRP A 45 -5.64 0.71 -20.68
N LYS A 46 -6.12 -0.48 -20.27
CA LYS A 46 -5.44 -1.32 -19.28
C LYS A 46 -3.97 -1.53 -19.61
N THR A 47 -3.70 -1.93 -20.86
CA THR A 47 -2.35 -2.21 -21.31
C THR A 47 -1.56 -0.92 -21.49
N GLU A 48 -2.19 0.12 -22.03
CA GLU A 48 -1.54 1.42 -22.27
C GLU A 48 -1.11 2.11 -20.97
N ILE A 49 -2.00 2.19 -19.99
CA ILE A 49 -1.74 2.77 -18.66
C ILE A 49 -0.60 2.02 -17.98
N LEU A 50 -0.61 0.69 -18.02
CA LEU A 50 0.45 -0.12 -17.42
C LEU A 50 1.81 0.11 -18.11
N GLN A 51 1.85 0.21 -19.44
CA GLN A 51 3.10 0.48 -20.16
C GLN A 51 3.63 1.88 -19.85
N LYS A 52 2.76 2.90 -19.83
CA LYS A 52 3.15 4.27 -19.42
C LYS A 52 3.65 4.30 -17.96
N THR A 53 3.02 3.54 -17.07
CA THR A 53 3.46 3.38 -15.68
C THR A 53 4.86 2.77 -15.60
N LYS A 54 5.15 1.73 -16.38
CA LYS A 54 6.50 1.14 -16.47
C LYS A 54 7.55 2.14 -16.95
N VAL A 55 7.22 2.95 -17.97
CA VAL A 55 8.11 4.00 -18.47
C VAL A 55 8.37 5.06 -17.40
N ILE A 56 7.34 5.49 -16.68
CA ILE A 56 7.47 6.44 -15.56
C ILE A 56 8.43 5.90 -14.49
N ILE A 57 8.30 4.62 -14.11
CA ILE A 57 9.17 3.98 -13.12
C ILE A 57 10.62 3.84 -13.63
N ALA A 58 10.79 3.49 -14.90
CA ALA A 58 12.10 3.27 -15.51
C ALA A 58 12.91 4.58 -15.63
N ASN A 59 12.23 5.69 -15.88
CA ASN A 59 12.85 7.01 -16.01
C ASN A 59 13.06 7.74 -14.66
N ASP A 60 12.62 7.14 -13.56
CA ASP A 60 12.73 7.73 -12.23
C ASP A 60 14.10 7.47 -11.60
N ASN A 61 14.89 8.53 -11.50
CA ASN A 61 16.19 8.55 -10.84
C ASN A 61 16.09 8.91 -9.33
N LEU A 62 14.87 8.97 -8.77
CA LEU A 62 14.62 9.30 -7.35
C LEU A 62 15.11 10.69 -6.93
N VAL A 63 15.30 11.59 -7.91
CA VAL A 63 15.62 12.99 -7.64
C VAL A 63 14.38 13.68 -7.10
N ARG A 64 14.49 14.26 -5.90
CA ARG A 64 13.44 15.06 -5.29
C ARG A 64 13.11 16.27 -6.16
N LEU A 65 11.82 16.55 -6.29
CA LEU A 65 11.37 17.80 -6.90
C LEU A 65 11.64 18.98 -5.95
N ASP A 66 11.87 20.17 -6.52
CA ASP A 66 12.08 21.38 -5.74
C ASP A 66 10.91 21.64 -4.79
N GLY A 67 11.22 21.78 -3.49
CA GLY A 67 10.22 21.98 -2.43
C GLY A 67 9.39 20.73 -2.07
N CYS A 68 9.70 19.55 -2.62
CA CYS A 68 8.97 18.31 -2.40
C CYS A 68 9.88 17.20 -1.85
N ALA A 69 9.30 16.28 -1.09
CA ALA A 69 10.01 15.12 -0.56
C ALA A 69 9.97 13.88 -1.48
N HIS A 70 9.19 13.96 -2.56
CA HIS A 70 8.93 12.90 -3.53
C HIS A 70 9.57 13.25 -4.89
N SER A 71 9.74 12.25 -5.77
CA SER A 71 10.28 12.46 -7.12
C SER A 71 9.17 12.75 -8.14
N SER A 72 9.55 13.14 -9.35
CA SER A 72 8.59 13.48 -10.42
C SER A 72 7.75 12.30 -10.91
N SER A 73 8.17 11.07 -10.65
CA SER A 73 7.50 9.87 -11.12
C SER A 73 6.08 9.72 -10.55
N ILE A 74 5.88 10.01 -9.26
CA ILE A 74 4.55 9.94 -8.66
C ILE A 74 3.62 11.01 -9.23
N GLN A 75 4.12 12.23 -9.47
CA GLN A 75 3.32 13.28 -10.12
C GLN A 75 2.92 12.89 -11.54
N ASN A 76 3.86 12.35 -12.32
CA ASN A 76 3.59 11.85 -13.67
C ASN A 76 2.53 10.73 -13.67
N LEU A 77 2.59 9.84 -12.68
CA LEU A 77 1.59 8.77 -12.52
C LEU A 77 0.20 9.32 -12.19
N VAL A 78 0.12 10.27 -11.26
CA VAL A 78 -1.15 10.93 -10.91
C VAL A 78 -1.72 11.69 -12.11
N MET A 79 -0.88 12.44 -12.84
CA MET A 79 -1.29 13.15 -14.05
C MET A 79 -1.79 12.20 -15.14
N LEU A 80 -1.13 11.04 -15.32
CA LEU A 80 -1.57 10.00 -16.24
C LEU A 80 -3.00 9.55 -15.92
N PHE A 81 -3.26 9.21 -14.66
CA PHE A 81 -4.57 8.75 -14.21
C PHE A 81 -5.65 9.84 -14.32
N GLN A 82 -5.34 11.06 -13.89
CA GLN A 82 -6.25 12.20 -14.06
C GLN A 82 -6.58 12.46 -15.53
N GLY A 83 -5.62 12.26 -16.43
CA GLY A 83 -5.82 12.36 -17.88
C GLY A 83 -6.85 11.37 -18.39
N TYR A 84 -6.76 10.09 -18.01
CA TYR A 84 -7.76 9.08 -18.42
C TYR A 84 -9.12 9.28 -17.78
N ILE A 85 -9.19 9.71 -16.52
CA ILE A 85 -10.45 10.08 -15.87
C ILE A 85 -11.14 11.20 -16.66
N LYS A 86 -10.43 12.29 -16.94
CA LYS A 86 -10.96 13.42 -17.72
C LYS A 86 -11.35 13.00 -19.14
N LEU A 87 -10.58 12.11 -19.76
CA LEU A 87 -10.90 11.59 -21.08
C LEU A 87 -12.21 10.78 -21.06
N LEU A 88 -12.41 9.92 -20.07
CA LEU A 88 -13.66 9.18 -19.93
C LEU A 88 -14.85 10.12 -19.64
N GLU A 89 -14.67 11.08 -18.73
CA GLU A 89 -15.66 12.11 -18.40
C GLU A 89 -16.05 12.93 -19.66
N SER A 90 -15.09 13.18 -20.57
CA SER A 90 -15.35 13.91 -21.81
C SER A 90 -16.32 13.21 -22.76
N PHE A 91 -16.53 11.90 -22.62
CA PHE A 91 -17.52 11.18 -23.43
C PHE A 91 -18.96 11.52 -23.05
N LYS A 92 -19.19 12.07 -21.84
CA LYS A 92 -20.51 12.49 -21.32
C LYS A 92 -21.58 11.42 -21.59
N TRP A 93 -21.25 10.18 -21.22
CA TRP A 93 -22.12 9.04 -21.46
C TRP A 93 -23.41 9.16 -20.64
N GLN A 94 -24.56 9.06 -21.31
CA GLN A 94 -25.86 9.35 -20.70
C GLN A 94 -26.48 8.12 -20.04
N ASP A 95 -26.27 6.94 -20.62
CA ASP A 95 -26.73 5.70 -20.03
C ASP A 95 -25.94 5.37 -18.76
N GLY A 96 -26.62 5.34 -17.61
CA GLY A 96 -25.99 5.16 -16.30
C GLY A 96 -25.30 3.81 -16.14
N GLN A 97 -25.86 2.74 -16.71
CA GLN A 97 -25.28 1.40 -16.61
C GLN A 97 -23.99 1.30 -17.43
N GLN A 98 -24.04 1.72 -18.69
CA GLN A 98 -22.88 1.74 -19.57
C GLN A 98 -21.78 2.67 -19.03
N SER A 99 -22.16 3.84 -18.50
CA SER A 99 -21.23 4.75 -17.83
C SER A 99 -20.54 4.09 -16.64
N ALA A 100 -21.29 3.37 -15.80
CA ALA A 100 -20.73 2.64 -14.66
C ALA A 100 -19.77 1.52 -15.12
N GLU A 101 -20.14 0.74 -16.14
CA GLU A 101 -19.31 -0.32 -16.73
C GLU A 101 -17.98 0.21 -17.30
N LEU A 102 -17.98 1.37 -17.96
CA LEU A 102 -16.76 2.03 -18.45
C LEU A 102 -15.87 2.51 -17.29
N ASN A 103 -16.48 3.06 -16.23
CA ASN A 103 -15.74 3.48 -15.04
C ASN A 103 -15.12 2.28 -14.31
N ILE A 104 -15.85 1.17 -14.18
CA ILE A 104 -15.33 -0.09 -13.62
C ILE A 104 -14.06 -0.52 -14.35
N GLN A 105 -14.08 -0.53 -15.70
CA GLN A 105 -12.92 -0.88 -16.52
C GLN A 105 -11.73 0.05 -16.28
N LEU A 106 -11.96 1.37 -16.26
CA LEU A 106 -10.91 2.36 -16.06
C LEU A 106 -10.29 2.23 -14.67
N TYR A 107 -11.09 2.26 -13.60
CA TYR A 107 -10.57 2.23 -12.24
C TYR A 107 -9.87 0.90 -11.92
N LYS A 108 -10.40 -0.24 -12.39
CA LYS A 108 -9.72 -1.53 -12.26
C LYS A 108 -8.33 -1.52 -12.92
N SER A 109 -8.23 -0.90 -14.10
CA SER A 109 -6.97 -0.74 -14.85
C SER A 109 -5.98 0.17 -14.12
N MET A 110 -6.47 1.30 -13.61
CA MET A 110 -5.67 2.23 -12.81
C MET A 110 -5.15 1.56 -11.54
N MET A 111 -6.00 0.89 -10.76
CA MET A 111 -5.59 0.24 -9.51
C MET A 111 -4.58 -0.88 -9.75
N SER A 112 -4.69 -1.62 -10.86
CA SER A 112 -3.66 -2.59 -11.25
C SER A 112 -2.29 -1.92 -11.48
N SER A 113 -2.29 -0.72 -12.06
CA SER A 113 -1.08 0.06 -12.33
C SER A 113 -0.52 0.72 -11.07
N VAL A 114 -1.39 1.18 -10.16
CA VAL A 114 -1.04 1.66 -8.81
C VAL A 114 -0.30 0.55 -8.05
N LYS A 115 -0.86 -0.67 -7.99
CA LYS A 115 -0.22 -1.82 -7.33
C LYS A 115 1.15 -2.15 -7.93
N PHE A 116 1.27 -2.08 -9.26
CA PHE A 116 2.55 -2.28 -9.94
C PHE A 116 3.58 -1.22 -9.58
N TYR A 117 3.17 0.05 -9.53
CA TYR A 117 4.05 1.16 -9.12
C TYR A 117 4.49 1.03 -7.66
N HIS A 118 3.54 0.78 -6.75
CA HIS A 118 3.80 0.55 -5.33
C HIS A 118 4.79 -0.61 -5.11
N SER A 119 4.55 -1.77 -5.72
CA SER A 119 5.46 -2.93 -5.66
C SER A 119 6.86 -2.59 -6.18
N SER A 120 6.94 -1.80 -7.25
CA SER A 120 8.23 -1.39 -7.84
C SER A 120 9.00 -0.43 -6.93
N MET A 121 8.31 0.54 -6.29
CA MET A 121 8.92 1.46 -5.34
C MET A 121 9.39 0.75 -4.08
N LEU A 122 8.60 -0.18 -3.54
CA LEU A 122 9.03 -1.03 -2.41
C LEU A 122 10.26 -1.85 -2.78
N LYS A 123 10.28 -2.47 -3.96
CA LYS A 123 11.44 -3.25 -4.42
C LYS A 123 12.69 -2.37 -4.50
N LYS A 124 12.62 -1.22 -5.18
CA LYS A 124 13.72 -0.25 -5.26
C LYS A 124 14.19 0.17 -3.87
N MET A 125 13.26 0.48 -2.96
CA MET A 125 13.55 0.86 -1.59
C MET A 125 14.33 -0.24 -0.83
N TYR A 126 13.88 -1.49 -0.88
CA TYR A 126 14.58 -2.59 -0.22
C TYR A 126 15.94 -2.92 -0.84
N GLU A 127 16.09 -2.76 -2.16
CA GLU A 127 17.39 -2.87 -2.84
C GLU A 127 18.35 -1.77 -2.37
N LEU A 128 17.88 -0.53 -2.25
CA LEU A 128 18.66 0.59 -1.73
C LEU A 128 19.07 0.35 -0.27
N ILE A 129 18.15 -0.05 0.60
CA ILE A 129 18.42 -0.37 2.02
C ILE A 129 19.49 -1.46 2.14
N LYS A 130 19.49 -2.48 1.26
CA LYS A 130 20.49 -3.54 1.26
C LYS A 130 21.85 -3.10 0.73
N SER A 131 21.87 -2.15 -0.22
CA SER A 131 23.09 -1.63 -0.83
C SER A 131 23.79 -0.55 -0.01
N ASP A 132 23.10 -0.01 1.00
CA ASP A 132 23.58 1.12 1.78
C ASP A 132 24.60 0.67 2.83
N ASN A 133 25.86 0.60 2.41
CA ASN A 133 27.02 0.34 3.28
C ASN A 133 27.55 1.61 3.96
N THR A 134 27.02 2.79 3.62
CA THR A 134 27.47 4.11 4.07
C THR A 134 26.23 4.92 4.43
N ASN A 135 26.07 5.38 5.68
CA ASN A 135 24.88 6.06 6.23
C ASN A 135 24.41 7.39 5.56
N GLU A 136 24.64 7.60 4.26
CA GLU A 136 24.39 8.85 3.53
C GLU A 136 23.31 8.74 2.44
N ARG A 137 22.91 7.56 1.96
CA ARG A 137 21.88 7.48 0.91
C ARG A 137 20.47 7.64 1.48
N THR A 138 19.86 8.80 1.26
CA THR A 138 18.45 9.05 1.63
C THR A 138 17.44 8.67 0.54
N ASP A 139 17.87 8.06 -0.57
CA ASP A 139 17.02 7.82 -1.75
C ASP A 139 15.86 6.85 -1.47
N TYR A 140 16.03 5.91 -0.53
CA TYR A 140 14.95 5.03 -0.12
C TYR A 140 13.81 5.78 0.58
N PHE A 141 14.08 6.95 1.19
CA PHE A 141 13.02 7.82 1.72
C PHE A 141 12.24 8.50 0.60
N VAL A 142 12.86 8.77 -0.55
CA VAL A 142 12.13 9.28 -1.72
C VAL A 142 11.14 8.22 -2.22
N CYS A 143 11.53 6.94 -2.26
CA CYS A 143 10.60 5.85 -2.54
C CYS A 143 9.42 5.81 -1.54
N LEU A 144 9.71 5.94 -0.23
CA LEU A 144 8.65 5.97 0.79
C LEU A 144 7.72 7.17 0.62
N ASN A 145 8.26 8.35 0.33
CA ASN A 145 7.47 9.55 0.08
C ASN A 145 6.63 9.44 -1.20
N ASN A 146 7.14 8.78 -2.25
CA ASN A 146 6.36 8.46 -3.45
C ASN A 146 5.17 7.54 -3.10
N ILE A 147 5.36 6.57 -2.21
CA ILE A 147 4.28 5.68 -1.74
C ILE A 147 3.28 6.45 -0.88
N GLN A 148 3.72 7.37 -0.02
CA GLN A 148 2.83 8.24 0.74
C GLN A 148 1.96 9.11 -0.18
N GLN A 149 2.56 9.76 -1.19
CA GLN A 149 1.80 10.56 -2.15
C GLN A 149 0.81 9.72 -2.97
N LEU A 150 1.15 8.47 -3.26
CA LEU A 150 0.22 7.52 -3.88
C LEU A 150 -0.96 7.20 -2.96
N PHE A 151 -0.72 7.03 -1.67
CA PHE A 151 -1.77 6.84 -0.66
C PHE A 151 -2.70 8.05 -0.57
N ASP A 152 -2.15 9.27 -0.47
CA ASP A 152 -2.91 10.52 -0.42
C ASP A 152 -3.78 10.68 -1.68
N TYR A 153 -3.26 10.30 -2.85
CA TYR A 153 -4.03 10.28 -4.10
C TYR A 153 -5.21 9.29 -4.03
N LEU A 154 -5.02 8.09 -3.48
CA LEU A 154 -6.10 7.11 -3.33
C LEU A 154 -7.18 7.59 -2.35
N GLU A 155 -6.82 8.27 -1.25
CA GLU A 155 -7.78 8.92 -0.35
C GLU A 155 -8.60 10.00 -1.08
N SER A 156 -7.94 10.78 -1.95
CA SER A 156 -8.63 11.78 -2.75
C SER A 156 -9.63 11.15 -3.75
N LEU A 157 -9.29 9.99 -4.32
CA LEU A 157 -10.18 9.26 -5.23
C LEU A 157 -11.37 8.63 -4.53
N GLU A 158 -11.15 8.03 -3.35
CA GLU A 158 -12.24 7.45 -2.54
C GLU A 158 -13.28 8.49 -2.16
N SER A 159 -12.83 9.72 -1.87
CA SER A 159 -13.69 10.84 -1.51
C SER A 159 -14.29 11.56 -2.73
N LYS A 160 -13.96 11.14 -3.96
CA LYS A 160 -14.39 11.81 -5.18
C LYS A 160 -15.89 11.58 -5.42
N LYS A 161 -16.64 12.68 -5.58
CA LYS A 161 -18.11 12.66 -5.72
C LYS A 161 -18.59 11.73 -6.84
N GLU A 162 -17.94 11.76 -7.99
CA GLU A 162 -18.29 10.95 -9.15
C GLU A 162 -18.15 9.45 -8.86
N VAL A 163 -17.10 9.06 -8.13
CA VAL A 163 -16.87 7.66 -7.72
C VAL A 163 -17.98 7.19 -6.77
N LEU A 164 -18.30 8.01 -5.76
CA LEU A 164 -19.35 7.70 -4.80
C LEU A 164 -20.72 7.55 -5.48
N GLN A 165 -21.04 8.45 -6.42
CA GLN A 165 -22.29 8.39 -7.19
C GLN A 165 -22.41 7.11 -8.03
N ILE A 166 -21.32 6.67 -8.66
CA ILE A 166 -21.30 5.42 -9.43
C ILE A 166 -21.49 4.22 -8.50
N SER A 167 -20.80 4.19 -7.36
CA SER A 167 -20.96 3.11 -6.36
C SER A 167 -22.40 3.05 -5.84
N GLU A 168 -23.00 4.19 -5.47
CA GLU A 168 -24.40 4.26 -5.07
C GLU A 168 -25.35 3.73 -6.15
N TYR A 169 -25.10 4.10 -7.41
CA TYR A 169 -25.91 3.64 -8.54
C TYR A 169 -25.81 2.12 -8.72
N LEU A 170 -24.61 1.55 -8.68
CA LEU A 170 -24.37 0.10 -8.78
C LEU A 170 -25.04 -0.65 -7.63
N ASN A 171 -24.94 -0.13 -6.41
CA ASN A 171 -25.58 -0.69 -5.22
C ASN A 171 -27.12 -0.70 -5.35
N ARG A 172 -27.72 0.37 -5.89
CA ARG A 172 -29.18 0.46 -6.12
C ARG A 172 -29.69 -0.50 -7.19
N LEU A 173 -28.91 -0.73 -8.25
CA LEU A 173 -29.27 -1.67 -9.32
C LEU A 173 -29.24 -3.14 -8.87
N GLY A 174 -28.68 -3.45 -7.70
CA GLY A 174 -28.47 -4.83 -7.28
C GLY A 174 -27.52 -5.60 -8.21
N GLN A 175 -26.72 -4.88 -9.01
CA GLN A 175 -25.69 -5.48 -9.85
C GLN A 175 -24.64 -6.16 -8.97
N VAL A 176 -24.21 -7.40 -9.19
CA VAL A 176 -24.85 -8.59 -9.75
C VAL A 176 -24.38 -9.69 -8.82
N LYS A 177 -25.26 -10.61 -8.41
CA LYS A 177 -24.90 -11.89 -7.73
C LYS A 177 -24.05 -12.83 -8.61
N ASN A 178 -23.27 -12.29 -9.55
CA ASN A 178 -22.25 -13.00 -10.28
C ASN A 178 -21.07 -13.11 -9.31
N LYS A 179 -20.97 -14.27 -8.67
CA LYS A 179 -19.83 -14.63 -7.83
C LYS A 179 -18.57 -14.45 -8.67
N SER A 180 -17.87 -13.34 -8.49
CA SER A 180 -16.57 -13.16 -9.14
C SER A 180 -15.68 -14.32 -8.70
N SER A 181 -14.93 -14.89 -9.62
CA SER A 181 -13.88 -15.85 -9.25
C SER A 181 -12.80 -15.18 -8.42
N THR A 182 -12.60 -13.87 -8.61
CA THR A 182 -11.62 -13.03 -7.93
C THR A 182 -11.99 -12.76 -6.48
N LYS A 183 -11.04 -12.98 -5.59
CA LYS A 183 -11.16 -12.77 -4.14
C LYS A 183 -9.99 -11.93 -3.66
N TYR A 184 -10.29 -11.04 -2.72
CA TYR A 184 -9.33 -10.20 -2.00
C TYR A 184 -9.21 -10.78 -0.61
N VAL A 185 -8.03 -11.31 -0.29
CA VAL A 185 -7.75 -11.93 1.00
C VAL A 185 -6.83 -11.01 1.78
N SER A 186 -7.19 -10.72 3.04
CA SER A 186 -6.30 -10.05 3.98
C SER A 186 -6.02 -10.94 5.18
N ILE A 187 -4.75 -10.98 5.59
CA ILE A 187 -4.26 -11.76 6.73
C ILE A 187 -3.56 -10.78 7.65
N LEU A 188 -4.12 -10.54 8.83
CA LEU A 188 -3.57 -9.68 9.87
C LEU A 188 -2.91 -10.56 10.94
N ILE A 189 -1.61 -10.38 11.12
CA ILE A 189 -0.84 -10.96 12.22
C ILE A 189 -0.84 -9.94 13.36
N LYS A 190 -1.52 -10.25 14.46
CA LYS A 190 -1.73 -9.30 15.56
C LYS A 190 -0.58 -9.37 16.55
N ASN A 191 -0.60 -10.39 17.39
CA ASN A 191 0.38 -10.58 18.45
C ASN A 191 0.55 -12.05 18.78
N ALA A 192 1.56 -12.35 19.58
CA ALA A 192 1.68 -13.63 20.23
C ALA A 192 1.94 -13.47 21.72
N GLU A 193 1.79 -14.56 22.45
CA GLU A 193 1.98 -14.64 23.90
C GLU A 193 2.97 -15.76 24.23
N ASN A 194 3.74 -15.56 25.30
CA ASN A 194 4.66 -16.54 25.90
C ASN A 194 5.65 -17.15 24.89
N ILE A 195 6.29 -16.30 24.08
CA ILE A 195 7.36 -16.70 23.17
C ILE A 195 8.71 -16.67 23.91
N GLU A 196 9.27 -17.86 24.15
CA GLU A 196 10.47 -18.03 24.98
C GLU A 196 11.35 -19.20 24.49
N ASP A 197 12.65 -19.10 24.76
CA ASP A 197 13.61 -20.18 24.54
C ASP A 197 13.46 -21.34 25.56
N SER A 198 14.33 -22.34 25.47
CA SER A 198 14.33 -23.48 26.39
C SER A 198 14.70 -23.12 27.84
N LYS A 199 15.22 -21.90 28.08
CA LYS A 199 15.60 -21.38 29.38
C LYS A 199 14.55 -20.42 29.97
N GLY A 200 13.44 -20.20 29.27
CA GLY A 200 12.37 -19.27 29.68
C GLY A 200 12.71 -17.79 29.43
N SER A 201 13.72 -17.50 28.60
CA SER A 201 14.07 -16.13 28.20
C SER A 201 13.34 -15.73 26.92
N PRO A 202 12.97 -14.45 26.75
CA PRO A 202 12.26 -14.01 25.56
C PRO A 202 13.23 -13.99 24.37
N ILE A 203 12.73 -14.35 23.19
CA ILE A 203 13.53 -14.44 21.97
C ILE A 203 13.11 -13.39 20.94
N SER A 204 14.06 -12.96 20.13
CA SER A 204 13.78 -12.01 19.04
C SER A 204 13.12 -12.73 17.87
N THR A 205 11.89 -12.36 17.51
CA THR A 205 11.07 -13.12 16.56
C THR A 205 10.48 -12.31 15.42
N LYS A 206 10.24 -13.01 14.30
CA LYS A 206 9.38 -12.54 13.20
C LYS A 206 8.48 -13.66 12.72
N VAL A 207 7.39 -13.30 12.04
CA VAL A 207 6.47 -14.24 11.40
C VAL A 207 6.69 -14.20 9.89
N ARG A 208 6.94 -15.37 9.30
CA ARG A 208 6.98 -15.57 7.85
C ARG A 208 5.70 -16.26 7.40
N LEU A 209 5.06 -15.70 6.39
CA LEU A 209 3.94 -16.29 5.68
C LEU A 209 4.43 -16.90 4.38
N SER A 210 3.97 -18.11 4.07
CA SER A 210 4.20 -18.76 2.77
C SER A 210 2.96 -19.51 2.28
N GLY A 211 2.89 -19.78 0.98
CA GLY A 211 1.73 -20.40 0.33
C GLY A 211 0.86 -19.35 -0.37
N LEU A 212 -0.35 -19.10 0.14
CA LEU A 212 -1.27 -18.10 -0.43
C LEU A 212 -0.68 -16.67 -0.38
N VAL A 213 0.05 -16.35 0.69
CA VAL A 213 0.78 -15.09 0.86
C VAL A 213 2.24 -15.43 1.11
N ASN A 214 3.17 -14.73 0.47
CA ASN A 214 4.61 -14.90 0.66
C ASN A 214 5.22 -13.57 1.09
N ASP A 215 5.29 -13.34 2.40
CA ASP A 215 5.76 -12.09 2.99
C ASP A 215 6.19 -12.34 4.45
N GLU A 216 6.77 -11.35 5.11
CA GLU A 216 7.19 -11.46 6.52
C GLU A 216 6.90 -10.19 7.31
N THR A 217 6.65 -10.36 8.62
CA THR A 217 6.55 -9.24 9.56
C THR A 217 7.92 -8.67 9.89
N ARG A 218 7.93 -7.50 10.53
CA ARG A 218 9.12 -6.98 11.21
C ARG A 218 9.58 -7.92 12.34
N VAL A 219 10.78 -7.65 12.83
CA VAL A 219 11.35 -8.35 13.98
C VAL A 219 10.82 -7.68 15.27
N ILE A 220 10.62 -8.46 16.31
CA ILE A 220 10.36 -7.93 17.66
C ILE A 220 11.43 -8.50 18.56
N VAL A 221 12.26 -7.61 19.11
CA VAL A 221 13.46 -7.97 19.86
C VAL A 221 13.10 -8.34 21.29
N LYS A 222 13.43 -9.58 21.69
CA LYS A 222 13.36 -10.10 23.06
C LYS A 222 12.11 -9.71 23.83
N ASP A 223 10.94 -9.99 23.25
CA ASP A 223 9.64 -9.79 23.89
C ASP A 223 8.91 -11.12 24.10
N TYR A 224 8.34 -11.31 25.28
CA TYR A 224 7.48 -12.47 25.58
C TYR A 224 6.14 -12.39 24.83
N ASN A 225 5.64 -11.17 24.61
CA ASN A 225 4.33 -10.91 24.03
C ASN A 225 4.44 -10.00 22.79
N PRO A 226 5.11 -10.47 21.72
CA PRO A 226 5.39 -9.63 20.56
C PRO A 226 4.10 -9.14 19.89
N ASP A 227 4.03 -7.83 19.63
CA ASP A 227 2.92 -7.15 18.97
C ASP A 227 3.31 -6.63 17.57
N TRP A 228 2.95 -7.39 16.53
CA TRP A 228 3.25 -7.04 15.14
C TRP A 228 2.23 -6.08 14.56
N MET A 229 0.93 -6.41 14.68
CA MET A 229 -0.19 -5.68 14.08
C MET A 229 0.01 -5.36 12.59
N GLU A 230 0.40 -6.37 11.81
CA GLU A 230 0.73 -6.25 10.39
C GLU A 230 -0.25 -7.02 9.49
N GLU A 231 -0.83 -6.34 8.52
CA GLU A 231 -1.78 -6.92 7.57
C GLU A 231 -1.14 -7.13 6.19
N PHE A 232 -1.45 -8.27 5.59
CA PHE A 232 -0.95 -8.74 4.31
C PHE A 232 -2.11 -8.99 3.36
N ASN A 233 -2.03 -8.46 2.14
CA ASN A 233 -3.11 -8.54 1.16
C ASN A 233 -2.70 -9.35 -0.07
N ILE A 234 -3.63 -10.13 -0.62
CA ILE A 234 -3.44 -10.87 -1.86
C ILE A 234 -4.74 -10.97 -2.65
N VAL A 235 -4.62 -10.95 -3.98
CA VAL A 235 -5.72 -11.19 -4.91
C VAL A 235 -5.58 -12.59 -5.50
N THR A 236 -6.64 -13.39 -5.47
CA THR A 236 -6.62 -14.78 -5.94
C THR A 236 -7.91 -15.18 -6.65
N GLU A 237 -7.80 -16.09 -7.62
CA GLU A 237 -8.94 -16.72 -8.28
C GLU A 237 -9.18 -18.17 -7.81
N LEU A 238 -8.40 -18.64 -6.83
CA LEU A 238 -8.49 -20.00 -6.30
C LEU A 238 -9.89 -20.30 -5.73
N LYS A 239 -10.32 -21.55 -5.89
CA LYS A 239 -11.61 -22.05 -5.41
C LYS A 239 -11.41 -23.01 -4.23
N GLY A 240 -12.43 -23.15 -3.39
CA GLY A 240 -12.40 -24.10 -2.27
C GLY A 240 -11.59 -23.55 -1.10
N THR A 241 -10.36 -24.02 -0.93
CA THR A 241 -9.50 -23.64 0.20
C THR A 241 -8.06 -23.42 -0.24
N ALA A 242 -7.36 -22.50 0.41
CA ALA A 242 -5.93 -22.28 0.21
C ALA A 242 -5.18 -22.36 1.53
N ASN A 243 -3.95 -22.88 1.50
CA ASN A 243 -3.13 -23.01 2.70
C ASN A 243 -2.20 -21.80 2.83
N VAL A 244 -2.06 -21.33 4.06
CA VAL A 244 -1.07 -20.36 4.50
C VAL A 244 -0.23 -21.04 5.57
N LYS A 245 1.06 -21.20 5.29
CA LYS A 245 2.02 -21.67 6.29
C LYS A 245 2.56 -20.44 7.04
N ILE A 246 2.37 -20.44 8.35
CA ILE A 246 2.76 -19.38 9.27
C ILE A 246 3.94 -19.91 10.10
N GLU A 247 5.11 -19.31 9.91
CA GLU A 247 6.35 -19.72 10.55
C GLU A 247 6.84 -18.61 11.48
N ILE A 248 6.95 -18.92 12.78
CA ILE A 248 7.63 -18.04 13.73
C ILE A 248 9.12 -18.39 13.72
N ILE A 249 9.97 -17.42 13.44
CA ILE A 249 11.41 -17.60 13.29
C ILE A 249 12.12 -16.87 14.43
N ASN A 250 13.02 -17.57 15.11
CA ASN A 250 13.98 -16.95 16.02
C ASN A 250 15.08 -16.30 15.17
N THR A 251 15.15 -14.98 15.20
CA THR A 251 16.08 -14.19 14.39
C THR A 251 17.52 -14.22 14.89
N GLU A 252 17.75 -14.54 16.16
CA GLU A 252 19.09 -14.64 16.75
C GLU A 252 19.81 -15.91 16.33
N THR A 253 19.05 -17.02 16.21
CA THR A 253 19.59 -18.33 15.82
C THR A 253 19.31 -18.71 14.37
N GLY A 254 18.39 -18.01 13.71
CA GLY A 254 17.86 -18.36 12.39
C GLY A 254 16.90 -19.57 12.40
N ASN A 255 16.69 -20.19 13.57
CA ASN A 255 15.92 -21.41 13.68
C ASN A 255 14.40 -21.15 13.67
N LEU A 256 13.67 -22.13 13.13
CA LEU A 256 12.21 -22.17 13.22
C LEU A 256 11.79 -22.40 14.69
N TYR A 257 10.99 -21.49 15.24
CA TYR A 257 10.35 -21.67 16.55
C TYR A 257 9.12 -22.58 16.43
N LYS A 258 8.23 -22.27 15.49
CA LYS A 258 6.99 -23.03 15.24
C LYS A 258 6.52 -22.79 13.81
N ALA A 259 6.02 -23.84 13.16
CA ALA A 259 5.23 -23.73 11.94
C ALA A 259 3.79 -24.15 12.20
N ILE A 260 2.84 -23.41 11.64
CA ILE A 260 1.40 -23.68 11.68
C ILE A 260 0.88 -23.62 10.24
N GLU A 261 0.06 -24.58 9.85
CA GLU A 261 -0.65 -24.55 8.58
C GLU A 261 -2.09 -24.09 8.82
N TYR A 262 -2.46 -22.97 8.23
CA TYR A 262 -3.80 -22.40 8.32
C TYR A 262 -4.53 -22.53 6.98
N LYS A 263 -5.76 -23.02 7.02
CA LYS A 263 -6.56 -23.28 5.82
C LYS A 263 -7.59 -22.19 5.62
N VAL A 264 -7.33 -21.28 4.69
CA VAL A 264 -8.22 -20.19 4.31
C VAL A 264 -9.38 -20.76 3.49
N GLN A 265 -10.61 -20.56 3.96
CA GLN A 265 -11.82 -20.89 3.22
C GLN A 265 -12.07 -19.85 2.14
N LEU A 266 -12.28 -20.26 0.89
CA LEU A 266 -12.54 -19.38 -0.28
C LEU A 266 -13.94 -19.63 -0.88
N GLY A 267 -14.79 -20.42 -0.22
CA GLY A 267 -15.96 -21.07 -0.83
C GLY A 267 -17.32 -20.34 -0.82
N SER A 268 -17.69 -19.54 0.19
CA SER A 268 -19.08 -19.07 0.32
C SER A 268 -19.28 -17.71 1.01
N GLU A 269 -19.74 -16.69 0.28
CA GLU A 269 -20.04 -15.31 0.73
C GLU A 269 -20.66 -15.20 2.13
N THR A 270 -21.53 -16.15 2.50
CA THR A 270 -22.28 -16.19 3.76
C THR A 270 -21.47 -16.63 4.98
N SER A 271 -20.28 -17.20 4.80
CA SER A 271 -19.38 -17.63 5.88
C SER A 271 -18.32 -16.57 6.22
N PHE A 272 -18.30 -15.46 5.49
CA PHE A 272 -17.23 -14.45 5.55
C PHE A 272 -17.57 -13.32 6.51
N ARG A 273 -17.34 -13.60 7.79
CA ARG A 273 -16.98 -12.59 8.76
C ARG A 273 -15.47 -12.69 8.97
N GLN A 274 -14.84 -11.55 9.24
CA GLN A 274 -13.48 -11.47 9.77
C GLN A 274 -13.24 -12.60 10.79
N GLN A 275 -12.39 -13.57 10.43
CA GLN A 275 -12.12 -14.75 11.25
C GLN A 275 -10.97 -14.42 12.18
N ASN A 276 -11.26 -14.22 13.46
CA ASN A 276 -10.23 -14.06 14.49
C ASN A 276 -9.88 -15.45 15.03
N GLU A 277 -8.62 -15.83 14.88
CA GLU A 277 -8.13 -17.17 15.20
C GLU A 277 -6.99 -17.08 16.21
N ARG A 278 -7.03 -17.96 17.21
CA ARG A 278 -5.98 -18.09 18.23
C ARG A 278 -5.29 -19.42 18.06
N LEU A 279 -4.08 -19.39 17.51
CA LEU A 279 -3.31 -20.57 17.14
C LEU A 279 -2.34 -20.95 18.26
N SER A 280 -2.38 -22.20 18.72
CA SER A 280 -1.50 -22.68 19.78
C SER A 280 -0.06 -22.90 19.28
N LEU A 281 0.92 -22.36 20.01
CA LEU A 281 2.35 -22.44 19.68
C LEU A 281 3.07 -23.59 20.40
N LYS A 282 2.71 -23.86 21.66
CA LYS A 282 3.22 -24.96 22.49
C LYS A 282 2.06 -25.58 23.27
N SER A 283 2.25 -26.80 23.77
CA SER A 283 1.29 -27.47 24.67
C SER A 283 1.10 -26.77 26.02
N LYS A 284 1.91 -25.77 26.39
CA LYS A 284 1.92 -25.19 27.74
C LYS A 284 1.49 -23.73 27.93
N SER A 285 1.38 -22.87 26.89
CA SER A 285 0.75 -21.52 27.05
C SER A 285 0.92 -20.54 25.88
N GLY A 286 1.76 -20.81 24.87
CA GLY A 286 1.99 -19.83 23.80
C GLY A 286 0.85 -19.78 22.78
N THR A 287 0.41 -18.59 22.40
CA THR A 287 -0.63 -18.41 21.36
C THR A 287 -0.25 -17.33 20.36
N LEU A 288 -0.67 -17.48 19.11
CA LEU A 288 -0.55 -16.48 18.04
C LEU A 288 -1.96 -16.08 17.61
N ASN A 289 -2.26 -14.80 17.66
CA ASN A 289 -3.55 -14.27 17.23
C ASN A 289 -3.45 -13.76 15.80
N ILE A 290 -4.28 -14.31 14.93
CA ILE A 290 -4.41 -13.87 13.53
C ILE A 290 -5.84 -13.47 13.23
N CYS A 291 -6.00 -12.68 12.17
CA CYS A 291 -7.29 -12.32 11.63
C CYS A 291 -7.27 -12.52 10.12
N VAL A 292 -8.21 -13.28 9.58
CA VAL A 292 -8.32 -13.52 8.14
C VAL A 292 -9.64 -12.98 7.63
N ASN A 293 -9.58 -12.17 6.59
CA ASN A 293 -10.74 -11.64 5.88
C ASN A 293 -10.66 -12.04 4.40
N VAL A 294 -11.80 -12.38 3.81
CA VAL A 294 -11.91 -12.74 2.40
C VAL A 294 -13.13 -12.02 1.84
N GLU A 295 -12.91 -11.19 0.84
CA GLU A 295 -13.95 -10.41 0.18
C GLU A 295 -14.00 -10.75 -1.32
N PHE A 296 -15.20 -10.88 -1.87
CA PHE A 296 -15.37 -11.09 -3.31
C PHE A 296 -15.30 -9.77 -4.05
N GLU A 297 -14.78 -9.82 -5.27
CA GLU A 297 -14.76 -8.64 -6.14
C GLU A 297 -16.19 -8.16 -6.45
N LYS A 298 -16.47 -6.90 -6.10
CA LYS A 298 -17.80 -6.27 -6.26
C LYS A 298 -17.99 -5.54 -7.58
N ASN A 299 -16.99 -5.54 -8.48
CA ASN A 299 -17.00 -4.77 -9.72
C ASN A 299 -17.48 -3.32 -9.52
N ASP A 300 -16.88 -2.63 -8.56
CA ASP A 300 -17.22 -1.25 -8.19
C ASP A 300 -15.91 -0.43 -8.16
N PRO A 301 -15.84 0.74 -8.82
CA PRO A 301 -14.69 1.64 -8.70
C PRO A 301 -14.26 1.91 -7.26
N LEU A 302 -15.22 2.17 -6.37
CA LEU A 302 -14.94 2.46 -4.96
C LEU A 302 -14.31 1.26 -4.27
N PHE A 303 -14.83 0.05 -4.54
CA PHE A 303 -14.27 -1.20 -4.04
C PHE A 303 -12.80 -1.37 -4.45
N TYR A 304 -12.45 -1.11 -5.72
CA TYR A 304 -11.08 -1.23 -6.19
C TYR A 304 -10.15 -0.19 -5.54
N ILE A 305 -10.63 1.05 -5.39
CA ILE A 305 -9.88 2.13 -4.74
C ILE A 305 -9.61 1.79 -3.27
N ILE A 306 -10.63 1.39 -2.51
CA ILE A 306 -10.49 1.03 -1.09
C ILE A 306 -9.51 -0.13 -0.90
N ASN A 307 -9.66 -1.20 -1.68
CA ASN A 307 -8.75 -2.35 -1.58
C ASN A 307 -7.31 -1.96 -1.90
N CYS A 308 -7.09 -1.14 -2.93
CA CYS A 308 -5.77 -0.66 -3.27
C CYS A 308 -5.20 0.28 -2.20
N LYS A 309 -6.02 1.19 -1.66
CA LYS A 309 -5.66 2.11 -0.59
C LYS A 309 -5.24 1.35 0.67
N ASN A 310 -6.01 0.35 1.08
CA ASN A 310 -5.70 -0.46 2.26
C ASN A 310 -4.38 -1.23 2.06
N GLU A 311 -4.14 -1.77 0.87
CA GLU A 311 -2.86 -2.43 0.54
C GLU A 311 -1.66 -1.49 0.62
N VAL A 312 -1.75 -0.32 -0.01
CA VAL A 312 -0.69 0.69 0.05
C VAL A 312 -0.48 1.20 1.48
N GLY A 313 -1.57 1.51 2.20
CA GLY A 313 -1.53 2.03 3.56
C GLY A 313 -0.98 1.03 4.58
N ASN A 314 -1.37 -0.24 4.49
CA ASN A 314 -0.81 -1.30 5.34
C ASN A 314 0.68 -1.49 5.05
N SER A 315 1.09 -1.50 3.77
CA SER A 315 2.49 -1.55 3.41
C SER A 315 3.29 -0.35 3.93
N LEU A 316 2.72 0.85 3.89
CA LEU A 316 3.35 2.07 4.39
C LEU A 316 3.58 1.97 5.91
N LYS A 317 2.55 1.58 6.67
CA LYS A 317 2.66 1.35 8.12
C LYS A 317 3.77 0.36 8.46
N ARG A 318 3.80 -0.79 7.78
CA ARG A 318 4.86 -1.81 7.99
C ARG A 318 6.26 -1.25 7.72
N THR A 319 6.40 -0.50 6.63
CA THR A 319 7.67 0.10 6.22
C THR A 319 8.14 1.15 7.23
N ILE A 320 7.24 2.01 7.73
CA ILE A 320 7.55 3.00 8.76
C ILE A 320 7.98 2.30 10.05
N SER A 321 7.23 1.28 10.50
CA SER A 321 7.60 0.50 11.68
C SER A 321 8.99 -0.14 11.54
N TYR A 322 9.32 -0.66 10.36
CA TYR A 322 10.64 -1.19 10.06
C TYR A 322 11.74 -0.12 10.20
N PHE A 323 11.53 1.09 9.65
CA PHE A 323 12.50 2.18 9.80
C PHE A 323 12.64 2.63 11.26
N VAL A 324 11.53 2.81 11.98
CA VAL A 324 11.55 3.19 13.40
C VAL A 324 12.36 2.19 14.20
N GLU A 325 12.19 0.89 13.97
CA GLU A 325 12.95 -0.16 14.64
C GLU A 325 14.44 -0.08 14.29
N ARG A 326 14.77 0.01 13.00
CA ARG A 326 16.16 0.12 12.54
C ARG A 326 16.88 1.29 13.20
N TYR A 327 16.29 2.48 13.15
CA TYR A 327 16.87 3.67 13.77
C TYR A 327 16.86 3.62 15.29
N SER A 328 15.88 2.95 15.92
CA SER A 328 15.88 2.75 17.37
C SER A 328 17.07 1.90 17.83
N LEU A 329 17.48 0.89 17.05
CA LEU A 329 18.67 0.09 17.34
C LEU A 329 19.94 0.92 17.21
N GLU A 330 20.08 1.68 16.12
CA GLU A 330 21.19 2.61 15.92
C GLU A 330 21.25 3.65 17.05
N PHE A 331 20.12 4.27 17.39
CA PHE A 331 20.03 5.22 18.50
C PHE A 331 20.45 4.59 19.83
N LYS A 332 19.93 3.41 20.18
CA LYS A 332 20.33 2.69 21.41
C LYS A 332 21.84 2.39 21.45
N SER A 333 22.45 2.06 20.30
CA SER A 333 23.87 1.77 20.21
C SER A 333 24.75 2.97 20.59
N ILE A 334 24.29 4.19 20.29
CA ILE A 334 24.99 5.45 20.61
C ILE A 334 25.04 5.69 22.13
N PHE A 335 24.04 5.22 22.88
CA PHE A 335 24.00 5.36 24.35
C PHE A 335 24.65 4.20 25.10
N THR A 336 25.40 3.34 24.41
CA THR A 336 26.17 2.29 25.09
C THR A 336 27.42 2.88 25.74
N ILE A 337 27.82 2.34 26.90
CA ILE A 337 29.04 2.76 27.61
C ILE A 337 30.27 2.79 26.69
N PRO A 338 30.54 1.74 25.87
CA PRO A 338 31.69 1.73 24.96
C PRO A 338 31.63 2.86 23.93
N TYR A 339 30.46 3.11 23.34
CA TYR A 339 30.28 4.18 22.36
C TYR A 339 30.47 5.56 23.00
N LEU A 340 29.87 5.79 24.17
CA LEU A 340 30.00 7.05 24.89
C LEU A 340 31.44 7.30 25.33
N GLN A 341 32.15 6.27 25.81
CA GLN A 341 33.58 6.36 26.13
C GLN A 341 34.42 6.70 24.91
N GLN A 342 34.19 6.03 23.78
CA GLN A 342 34.88 6.30 22.52
C GLN A 342 34.57 7.73 22.02
N SER A 343 33.31 8.15 22.09
CA SER A 343 32.88 9.50 21.72
C SER A 343 33.56 10.59 22.56
N ILE A 344 33.74 10.36 23.87
CA ILE A 344 34.49 11.26 24.76
C ILE A 344 35.97 11.29 24.40
N ILE A 345 36.56 10.16 23.97
CA ILE A 345 37.95 10.10 23.52
C ILE A 345 38.13 10.87 22.21
N ASP A 346 37.23 10.65 21.24
CA ASP A 346 37.30 11.25 19.91
C ASP A 346 36.92 12.75 19.92
N ASN A 347 36.00 13.13 20.81
CA ASN A 347 35.53 14.50 21.03
C ASN A 347 35.71 14.90 22.50
N PRO A 348 36.96 15.11 22.95
CA PRO A 348 37.25 15.43 24.34
C PRO A 348 36.56 16.73 24.75
N VAL A 349 35.95 16.71 25.93
CA VAL A 349 35.29 17.89 26.51
C VAL A 349 36.34 18.98 26.74
N ARG A 350 36.41 19.95 25.82
CA ARG A 350 37.26 21.13 25.95
C ARG A 350 36.64 22.10 26.95
N ALA A 351 37.45 22.82 27.71
CA ALA A 351 36.99 23.84 28.69
C ALA A 351 36.09 24.94 28.07
N GLU A 352 36.12 25.07 26.75
CA GLU A 352 35.31 25.99 25.96
C GLU A 352 33.86 25.49 25.73
N ASN A 353 33.64 24.17 25.80
CA ASN A 353 32.32 23.51 25.79
C ASN A 353 31.71 23.50 27.19
N ASN A 354 31.70 24.66 27.83
CA ASN A 354 31.08 24.84 29.13
C ASN A 354 29.57 24.59 28.98
N TYR A 355 29.07 23.44 29.42
CA TYR A 355 27.63 23.11 29.40
C TYR A 355 26.77 24.20 30.07
N LYS A 356 27.35 25.04 30.94
CA LYS A 356 26.71 26.23 31.50
C LYS A 356 26.31 27.28 30.45
N LYS A 357 26.87 27.26 29.23
CA LYS A 357 26.45 28.10 28.10
C LYS A 357 25.37 27.45 27.22
N LEU A 358 25.11 26.16 27.39
CA LEU A 358 24.08 25.39 26.68
C LEU A 358 22.82 25.19 27.53
N GLN A 359 22.68 25.95 28.62
CA GLN A 359 21.48 25.96 29.46
C GLN A 359 20.30 26.48 28.64
N ASP A 360 19.39 25.58 28.28
CA ASP A 360 18.07 25.93 27.79
C ASP A 360 17.12 25.87 28.99
N PRO A 361 16.57 27.01 29.47
CA PRO A 361 15.72 27.06 30.65
C PRO A 361 14.50 26.13 30.56
N HIS A 362 14.02 25.86 29.35
CA HIS A 362 12.88 24.98 29.13
C HIS A 362 13.28 23.51 29.30
N ILE A 363 14.37 23.07 28.67
CA ILE A 363 14.87 21.69 28.81
C ILE A 363 15.33 21.41 30.24
N ASP A 364 16.04 22.35 30.87
CA ASP A 364 16.53 22.20 32.25
C ASP A 364 15.39 22.10 33.27
N SER A 365 14.25 22.74 33.01
CA SER A 365 13.05 22.63 33.86
C SER A 365 12.38 21.25 33.77
N ILE A 366 12.51 20.58 32.63
CA ILE A 366 11.89 19.27 32.35
C ILE A 366 12.77 18.14 32.88
N VAL A 367 14.09 18.26 32.76
CA VAL A 367 15.05 17.19 33.06
C VAL A 367 15.40 17.12 34.55
N GLY A 368 15.19 18.20 35.31
CA GLY A 368 15.50 18.27 36.73
C GLY A 368 17.01 18.39 36.99
N ASN A 369 17.38 19.11 38.05
CA ASN A 369 18.78 19.36 38.39
C ASN A 369 19.52 18.04 38.69
N PHE A 370 20.36 17.57 37.77
CA PHE A 370 21.30 16.44 37.97
C PHE A 370 22.38 16.69 39.05
N LYS A 371 22.30 17.78 39.81
CA LYS A 371 23.30 18.19 40.81
C LYS A 371 23.24 17.42 42.14
N SER A 372 22.37 16.43 42.28
CA SER A 372 22.23 15.66 43.53
C SER A 372 22.39 14.15 43.34
N ILE A 373 23.47 13.74 42.67
CA ILE A 373 24.04 12.39 42.80
C ILE A 373 25.48 12.53 43.28
#